data_AF-A0AAV5FJB9-F1
#
_entry.id   AF-A0AAV5FJB9-F1
#
_cell.length_a   1.000
_cell.length_b   1.000
_cell.length_c   1.000
_cell.angle_alpha   90.00
_cell.angle_beta   90.00
_cell.angle_gamma   90.00
#
_symmetry.space_group_name_H-M   'P 1'
#
loop_
_entity.id
_entity.type
_entity.pdbx_description
1 polymer ?
#
loop_
_entity_poly.entity_id
_entity_poly.type
_entity_poly.pdbx_seq_one_letter_code
_entity_poly.pdbx_strand_id
1 'polypeptide(L)' 'MLNFEQRKKETLAQAWLCFQSLLKEGPDLGMDNNLFAQAFCMSLEGPSRLYLDRSARGSFLNLTAKPGMHL' A
#
# COMPACT_ATOMS: atom_id res chain seq x y z
N MET A 1 -4.90 -8.24 -9.69
CA MET A 1 -4.14 -7.19 -8.98
C MET A 1 -4.42 -5.91 -9.74
N LEU A 2 -5.02 -4.89 -9.11
CA LEU A 2 -5.29 -3.62 -9.78
C LEU A 2 -3.94 -3.05 -10.28
N ASN A 3 -3.87 -2.64 -11.55
CA ASN A 3 -2.69 -1.99 -12.16
C ASN A 3 -2.50 -0.56 -11.62
N PHE A 4 -2.64 -0.39 -10.31
CA PHE A 4 -2.44 0.89 -9.67
C PHE A 4 -0.95 1.18 -9.55
N GLU A 5 -0.56 2.37 -9.98
CA GLU A 5 0.76 2.95 -9.77
C GLU A 5 0.54 4.37 -9.28
N GLN A 6 1.28 4.77 -8.26
CA GLN A 6 1.27 6.15 -7.78
C GLN A 6 1.73 7.08 -8.91
N ARG A 7 0.98 8.17 -9.12
CA ARG A 7 1.33 9.13 -10.17
C ARG A 7 2.46 10.04 -9.70
N LYS A 8 3.26 10.52 -10.65
CA LYS A 8 4.33 11.49 -10.39
C LYS A 8 3.78 12.74 -9.70
N LYS A 9 4.37 13.12 -8.57
CA LYS A 9 3.96 14.24 -7.68
C LYS A 9 2.68 14.02 -6.89
N GLU A 10 2.06 12.84 -6.97
CA GLU A 10 0.93 12.50 -6.11
C GLU A 10 1.42 12.33 -4.67
N THR A 11 0.73 12.96 -3.71
CA THR A 11 1.04 12.73 -2.30
C THR A 11 0.63 11.33 -1.88
N LEU A 12 1.25 10.79 -0.83
CA LEU A 12 0.90 9.46 -0.31
C LEU A 12 -0.59 9.34 0.07
N ALA A 13 -1.17 10.42 0.62
CA ALA A 13 -2.58 10.46 0.99
C ALA A 13 -3.51 10.43 -0.23
N GLN A 14 -3.17 11.15 -1.30
CA GLN A 14 -3.92 11.12 -2.56
C GLN A 14 -3.86 9.74 -3.20
N ALA A 15 -2.67 9.16 -3.28
CA ALA A 15 -2.45 7.82 -3.82
C ALA A 15 -3.26 6.76 -3.04
N TRP A 16 -3.30 6.87 -1.71
CA TRP A 16 -4.09 5.96 -0.86
C TRP A 16 -5.58 6.05 -1.15
N LEU A 17 -6.13 7.26 -1.27
CA LEU A 17 -7.54 7.46 -1.61
C LEU A 17 -7.87 6.91 -3.00
N CYS A 18 -7.02 7.16 -4.00
CA CYS A 18 -7.20 6.60 -5.35
C CYS A 18 -7.16 5.07 -5.34
N PHE A 19 -6.22 4.48 -4.60
CA PHE A 19 -6.13 3.03 -4.44
C PHE A 19 -7.40 2.44 -3.79
N GLN A 20 -7.91 3.08 -2.73
CA GLN A 20 -9.15 2.66 -2.06
C GLN A 20 -10.38 2.78 -2.97
N SER A 21 -10.47 3.81 -3.81
CA SER A 21 -11.56 3.94 -4.78
C SER A 21 -11.51 2.82 -5.82
N LEU A 22 -10.34 2.50 -6.35
CA LEU A 22 -10.17 1.39 -7.29
C LEU A 22 -10.53 0.03 -6.68
N LEU A 23 -10.23 -0.16 -5.39
CA LEU A 23 -10.63 -1.37 -4.66
C LEU A 23 -12.14 -1.51 -4.51
N LYS A 24 -12.86 -0.39 -4.36
CA LYS A 24 -14.34 -0.39 -4.25
C LYS A 24 -15.03 -0.60 -5.59
N GLU A 25 -14.41 -0.16 -6.68
CA GLU A 25 -14.92 -0.35 -8.05
C GLU A 25 -14.64 -1.76 -8.59
N GLY A 26 -13.62 -2.43 -8.05
CA GLY A 26 -13.27 -3.80 -8.39
C GLY A 26 -14.18 -4.86 -7.73
N PRO A 27 -14.09 -6.12 -8.18
CA PRO A 27 -14.72 -7.23 -7.46
C PRO A 27 -14.15 -7.32 -6.05
N ASP A 28 -14.97 -7.74 -5.08
CA ASP A 28 -14.45 -8.04 -3.74
C ASP A 28 -13.44 -9.19 -3.86
N LEU A 29 -12.18 -8.88 -3.60
CA LEU A 29 -11.07 -9.82 -3.73
C LEU A 29 -10.86 -10.63 -2.44
N GLY A 30 -11.63 -10.38 -1.37
CA GLY A 30 -11.47 -11.05 -0.08
C GLY A 30 -10.08 -10.89 0.53
N MET A 31 -9.36 -9.82 0.15
CA MET A 31 -8.00 -9.58 0.61
C MET A 31 -7.99 -9.05 2.04
N ASP A 32 -7.06 -9.55 2.84
CA ASP A 32 -6.79 -9.02 4.17
C ASP A 32 -6.14 -7.62 4.09
N ASN A 33 -6.35 -6.79 5.12
CA ASN A 33 -5.77 -5.46 5.26
C ASN A 33 -4.25 -5.43 5.04
N ASN A 34 -3.51 -6.47 5.45
CA ASN A 34 -2.07 -6.56 5.21
C ASN A 34 -1.75 -6.75 3.73
N LEU A 35 -2.55 -7.55 3.00
CA LEU A 35 -2.37 -7.74 1.57
C LEU A 35 -2.68 -6.45 0.80
N PHE A 36 -3.68 -5.67 1.24
CA PHE A 36 -3.93 -4.32 0.69
C PHE A 36 -2.76 -3.37 0.95
N ALA A 37 -2.23 -3.36 2.18
CA ALA A 37 -1.09 -2.53 2.53
C ALA A 37 0.18 -2.91 1.73
N GLN A 38 0.42 -4.20 1.49
CA GLN A 38 1.51 -4.69 0.66
C GLN A 38 1.35 -4.27 -0.81
N ALA A 39 0.16 -4.49 -1.39
CA ALA A 39 -0.14 -4.11 -2.76
C ALA A 39 0.04 -2.60 -2.96
N PHE A 40 -0.44 -1.79 -2.02
CA PHE A 40 -0.23 -0.35 -2.03
C PHE A 40 1.26 0.00 -1.95
N CYS A 41 2.01 -0.56 -1.00
CA CYS A 41 3.44 -0.28 -0.85
C CYS A 41 4.26 -0.61 -2.11
N MET A 42 3.91 -1.68 -2.82
CA MET A 42 4.54 -2.06 -4.08
C MET A 42 4.23 -1.09 -5.23
N SER A 43 3.08 -0.41 -5.20
CA SER A 43 2.64 0.54 -6.22
C SER A 43 3.22 1.96 -6.07
N LEU A 44 3.93 2.23 -4.98
CA LEU A 44 4.45 3.57 -4.67
C LEU A 44 5.71 3.91 -5.46
N GLU A 45 5.87 5.20 -5.74
CA GLU A 45 7.14 5.74 -6.21
C GLU A 45 8.22 5.60 -5.13
N GLY A 46 9.48 5.49 -5.56
CA GLY A 46 10.64 5.29 -4.68
C GLY A 46 10.69 6.20 -3.45
N PRO A 47 10.48 7.54 -3.57
CA PRO A 47 10.49 8.44 -2.41
C PRO A 47 9.38 8.13 -1.39
N SER A 48 8.17 7.82 -1.86
CA SER A 48 7.04 7.48 -1.00
C SER A 48 7.22 6.12 -0.33
N ARG A 49 7.78 5.14 -1.04
CA ARG A 49 8.16 3.85 -0.46
C ARG A 49 9.24 3.99 0.61
N LEU A 50 10.29 4.78 0.34
CA LEU A 50 11.34 5.06 1.33
C LEU A 50 10.81 5.78 2.57
N TYR A 51 9.84 6.68 2.40
CA TYR A 51 9.17 7.34 3.53
C TYR A 51 8.42 6.32 4.41
N LEU A 52 7.70 5.37 3.80
CA LEU A 52 7.05 4.29 4.54
C LEU A 52 8.05 3.40 5.26
N ASP A 53 9.13 2.97 4.60
CA ASP A 53 10.16 2.12 5.22
C ASP A 53 10.83 2.83 6.42
N ARG A 54 11.10 4.14 6.31
CA ARG A 54 11.62 4.92 7.44
C ARG A 54 10.63 5.01 8.59
N SER A 55 9.36 5.25 8.29
CA SER A 55 8.29 5.35 9.30
C SER A 55 8.06 4.01 10.01
N ALA A 56 8.20 2.91 9.27
CA ALA A 56 8.16 1.52 9.74
C ALA A 56 9.42 1.09 10.51
N ARG A 57 10.47 1.92 10.56
CA ARG A 57 11.79 1.58 11.12
C ARG A 57 12.40 0.30 10.51
N GLY A 58 12.13 0.07 9.24
CA GLY A 58 12.48 -1.16 8.53
C GLY A 58 11.61 -1.32 7.28
N SER A 59 11.77 -2.41 6.53
CA SER A 59 10.94 -2.58 5.33
C SER A 59 9.47 -2.78 5.69
N PHE A 60 8.60 -1.90 5.19
CA PHE A 60 7.16 -1.97 5.43
C PHE A 60 6.56 -3.29 4.90
N LEU A 61 7.06 -3.78 3.76
CA LEU A 61 6.68 -5.08 3.21
C LEU A 61 7.03 -6.24 4.15
N ASN A 62 8.18 -6.17 4.83
CA ASN A 62 8.60 -7.22 5.77
C ASN A 62 7.77 -7.23 7.05
N LEU A 63 7.20 -6.09 7.45
CA LEU A 63 6.31 -6.01 8.62
C LEU A 63 4.92 -6.55 8.31
N THR A 64 4.41 -6.27 7.12
CA THR A 64 3.08 -6.70 6.67
C THR A 64 3.06 -8.16 6.19
N ALA A 65 4.21 -8.78 5.94
CA ALA A 65 4.33 -10.21 5.64
C ALA A 65 4.36 -11.11 6.89
N LYS A 66 4.44 -10.54 8.11
CA LYS A 66 4.38 -11.34 9.34
C LYS A 66 2.93 -11.59 9.72
N PRO A 67 2.45 -12.86 9.74
CA PRO A 67 1.15 -13.16 10.33
C PRO A 67 1.24 -12.85 11.83
N GLY A 68 0.52 -11.83 12.30
CA GLY A 68 0.21 -11.70 13.73
C GLY A 68 0.72 -10.48 14.50
N MET A 69 1.13 -9.37 13.89
CA MET A 69 1.18 -8.10 14.65
C MET A 69 -0.17 -7.39 14.55
N HIS A 70 -1.11 -7.83 15.41
CA HIS A 70 -2.21 -7.00 15.86
C HIS A 70 -1.60 -5.73 16.50
N LEU A 71 -1.89 -4.57 15.92
CA LEU A 71 -1.85 -3.29 16.63
C LEU A 71 -3.12 -3.14 17.46
#